data_AF-A0AA45V8Y3-F1
#
_entry.id   AF-A0AA45V8Y3-F1
#
_cell.length_a   1.000
_cell.length_b   1.000
_cell.length_c   1.000
_cell.angle_alpha   90.00
_cell.angle_beta   90.00
_cell.angle_gamma   90.00
#
_symmetry.space_group_name_H-M   'P 1'
#
loop_
_entity.id
_entity.type
_entity.pdbx_description
1 polymer ?
#
loop_
_entity_poly.entity_id
_entity_poly.type
_entity_poly.pdbx_seq_one_letter_code
_entity_poly.pdbx_strand_id
1 'polypeptide(L)'
;MSKDTHGRTHRPAGLPKGVAGTYDRNPGTNGDDIAPPMPVHDDPDILRRELASIPQRDGPEYDGLRTRLARAELRQMESKEKHATAADMFRSLSETGGGTWSPRNDATPVVGFCHSPYPERSRVVAMPSTTDDFARLSMEYLMDNRDLLSKDGNYLGLWRNPADDRLYVDVSVCDMDAHDVRDACAKHDQIAFWDIQLGEEVIVNPDARSGQ
;
A
#
# COMPACT_ATOMS: atom_id res chain seq x y z
N MET A 1 42.66 23.12 0.35
CA MET A 1 42.73 21.83 1.07
C MET A 1 44.06 21.17 0.72
N SER A 2 44.92 20.89 1.70
CA SER A 2 46.19 20.20 1.45
C SER A 2 45.92 18.70 1.26
N LYS A 3 46.49 18.09 0.22
CA LYS A 3 46.41 16.65 -0.05
C LYS A 3 47.76 16.01 0.27
N ASP A 4 47.74 14.84 0.89
CA ASP A 4 48.95 14.04 1.05
C ASP A 4 49.37 13.38 -0.29
N THR A 5 50.55 12.75 -0.30
CA THR A 5 51.13 12.08 -1.48
C THR A 5 50.26 10.93 -2.02
N HIS A 6 49.21 10.52 -1.30
CA HIS A 6 48.23 9.50 -1.70
C HIS A 6 46.87 10.11 -2.04
N GLY A 7 46.79 11.44 -2.22
CA GLY A 7 45.59 12.14 -2.67
C GLY A 7 44.51 12.32 -1.60
N ARG A 8 44.79 11.97 -0.34
CA ARG A 8 43.82 12.11 0.76
C ARG A 8 43.86 13.52 1.32
N THR A 9 42.69 14.13 1.44
CA THR A 9 42.51 15.46 2.03
C THR A 9 42.50 15.36 3.54
N HIS A 10 43.40 16.08 4.21
CA HIS A 10 43.41 16.19 5.68
C HIS A 10 42.90 17.56 6.14
N ARG A 11 42.37 17.56 7.37
CA ARG A 11 41.88 18.76 8.06
C ARG A 11 43.03 19.76 8.30
N PRO A 12 42.86 21.05 8.02
CA PRO A 12 43.79 22.08 8.49
C PRO A 12 43.77 22.16 10.02
N ALA A 13 44.95 22.19 10.64
CA ALA A 13 45.06 22.33 12.09
C ALA A 13 44.42 23.65 12.57
N GLY A 14 43.59 23.60 13.61
CA GLY A 14 43.06 24.79 14.30
C GLY A 14 41.55 25.05 14.21
N LEU A 15 40.75 24.20 13.54
CA LEU A 15 39.28 24.36 13.53
C LEU A 15 38.63 23.80 14.82
N PRO A 16 37.52 24.37 15.33
CA PRO A 16 36.74 23.80 16.44
C PRO A 16 36.13 22.42 16.12
N LYS A 17 35.96 21.55 17.13
CA LYS A 17 35.23 20.28 16.97
C LYS A 17 33.72 20.54 16.89
N GLY A 18 33.00 19.84 16.00
CA GLY A 18 31.53 19.85 15.96
C GLY A 18 30.85 20.57 14.77
N VAL A 19 31.54 20.82 13.66
CA VAL A 19 30.89 21.37 12.46
C VAL A 19 30.26 20.23 11.64
N ALA A 20 29.02 20.43 11.18
CA ALA A 20 28.30 19.44 10.36
C ALA A 20 29.13 18.99 9.14
N GLY A 21 29.29 17.67 8.97
CA GLY A 21 29.97 17.07 7.82
C GLY A 21 31.32 16.40 8.07
N THR A 22 31.82 16.31 9.32
CA THR A 22 33.05 15.56 9.63
C THR A 22 32.79 14.40 10.58
N TYR A 23 32.90 13.16 10.08
CA TYR A 23 32.86 11.94 10.90
C TYR A 23 34.26 11.61 11.42
N ASP A 24 34.48 11.70 12.73
CA ASP A 24 35.67 11.17 13.41
C ASP A 24 35.48 9.66 13.64
N ARG A 25 36.45 8.83 13.22
CA ARG A 25 36.42 7.35 13.35
C ARG A 25 37.00 6.82 14.68
N ASN A 26 36.89 7.58 15.77
CA ASN A 26 37.26 7.04 17.09
C ASN A 26 35.99 6.87 17.93
N PRO A 27 35.71 5.66 18.45
CA PRO A 27 34.58 5.45 19.34
C PRO A 27 34.85 6.19 20.66
N GLY A 28 34.07 7.22 20.93
CA GLY A 28 34.05 7.90 22.23
C GLY A 28 33.21 7.09 23.20
N THR A 29 33.73 6.83 24.40
CA THR A 29 33.05 6.10 25.47
C THR A 29 32.18 7.01 26.35
N ASN A 30 31.55 8.05 25.77
CA ASN A 30 30.74 9.00 26.54
C ASN A 30 29.27 8.90 26.10
N GLY A 31 28.37 8.71 27.07
CA GLY A 31 26.93 8.48 26.87
C GLY A 31 26.13 9.65 26.29
N ASP A 32 26.78 10.56 25.58
CA ASP A 32 26.17 11.67 24.83
C ASP A 32 26.26 11.45 23.30
N ASP A 33 26.81 10.32 22.85
CA ASP A 33 26.71 9.90 21.46
C ASP A 33 25.23 9.63 21.16
N ILE A 34 24.57 10.55 20.44
CA ILE A 34 23.33 10.24 19.73
C ILE A 34 23.71 9.09 18.80
N ALA A 35 23.25 7.88 19.12
CA ALA A 35 23.43 6.74 18.25
C ALA A 35 23.03 7.19 16.84
N PRO A 36 23.89 6.98 15.82
CA PRO A 36 23.51 7.31 14.45
C PRO A 36 22.13 6.70 14.23
N PRO A 37 21.18 7.43 13.62
CA PRO A 37 19.85 6.88 13.38
C PRO A 37 20.07 5.50 12.79
N MET A 38 19.49 4.49 13.45
CA MET A 38 19.54 3.10 12.99
C MET A 38 19.37 3.13 11.47
N PRO A 39 20.23 2.45 10.68
CA PRO A 39 20.06 2.43 9.25
C PRO A 39 18.59 2.12 8.98
N VAL A 40 17.90 3.05 8.31
CA VAL A 40 16.50 2.85 7.95
C VAL A 40 16.53 1.69 6.98
N HIS A 41 16.32 0.48 7.51
CA HIS A 41 16.36 -0.73 6.73
C HIS A 41 15.09 -0.74 5.87
N ASP A 42 15.20 -0.25 4.65
CA ASP A 42 14.18 -0.36 3.60
C ASP A 42 14.16 -1.76 2.96
N ASP A 43 14.62 -2.77 3.70
CA ASP A 43 14.54 -4.16 3.29
C ASP A 43 13.13 -4.68 3.63
N PRO A 44 12.33 -5.14 2.65
CA PRO A 44 10.95 -5.52 2.90
C PRO A 44 10.81 -6.70 3.85
N ASP A 45 11.77 -7.62 3.94
CA ASP A 45 11.72 -8.73 4.90
C ASP A 45 11.96 -8.27 6.33
N ILE A 46 12.76 -7.21 6.52
CA ILE A 46 12.91 -6.57 7.83
C ILE A 46 11.62 -5.83 8.19
N LEU A 47 11.09 -5.02 7.28
CA LEU A 47 9.86 -4.24 7.50
C LEU A 47 8.63 -5.12 7.76
N ARG A 48 8.48 -6.22 7.00
CA ARG A 48 7.41 -7.21 7.20
C ARG A 48 7.51 -7.87 8.57
N ARG A 49 8.72 -8.25 9.01
CA ARG A 49 8.93 -8.81 10.35
C ARG A 49 8.67 -7.81 11.46
N GLU A 50 9.05 -6.55 11.28
CA GLU A 50 8.76 -5.48 12.21
C GLU A 50 7.24 -5.30 12.38
N LEU A 51 6.49 -5.16 11.28
CA LEU A 51 5.03 -5.13 11.32
C LEU A 51 4.45 -6.40 11.95
N ALA A 52 4.97 -7.58 11.63
CA ALA A 52 4.47 -8.86 12.19
C ALA A 52 4.70 -9.00 13.70
N SER A 53 5.66 -8.27 14.26
CA SER A 53 5.96 -8.31 15.68
C SER A 53 5.02 -7.44 16.52
N ILE A 54 4.23 -6.58 15.89
CA ILE A 54 3.35 -5.60 16.56
C ILE A 54 1.94 -6.19 16.70
N PRO A 55 1.45 -6.43 17.93
CA PRO A 55 0.05 -6.77 18.16
C PRO A 55 -0.87 -5.58 17.83
N GLN A 56 -2.05 -5.82 17.27
CA GLN A 56 -3.06 -4.77 16.99
C GLN A 56 -2.49 -3.59 16.17
N ARG A 57 -1.86 -3.90 15.03
CA ARG A 57 -1.13 -2.96 14.17
C ARG A 57 -2.00 -2.13 13.20
N ASP A 58 -3.24 -1.84 13.61
CA ASP A 58 -4.19 -1.08 12.79
C ASP A 58 -4.13 0.43 13.07
N GLY A 59 -3.40 0.85 14.11
CA GLY A 59 -3.26 2.24 14.51
C GLY A 59 -2.49 3.12 13.48
N PRO A 60 -2.80 4.43 13.41
CA PRO A 60 -2.18 5.37 12.47
C PRO A 60 -0.66 5.53 12.67
N GLU A 61 -0.12 5.23 13.85
CA GLU A 61 1.31 5.23 14.13
C GLU A 61 2.10 4.24 13.26
N TYR A 62 1.43 3.25 12.66
CA TYR A 62 2.05 2.23 11.80
C TYR A 62 1.94 2.54 10.30
N ASP A 63 1.17 3.57 9.91
CA ASP A 63 0.97 3.92 8.49
C ASP A 63 2.29 4.28 7.79
N GLY A 64 3.20 4.95 8.50
CA GLY A 64 4.54 5.24 7.98
C GLY A 64 5.37 3.99 7.72
N LEU A 65 5.24 2.95 8.57
CA LEU A 65 5.92 1.68 8.41
C LEU A 65 5.32 0.86 7.25
N ARG A 66 4.00 0.85 7.13
CA ARG A 66 3.28 0.24 5.98
C ARG A 66 3.69 0.90 4.67
N THR A 67 3.69 2.24 4.62
CA THR A 67 4.11 3.02 3.45
C THR A 67 5.54 2.71 3.05
N ARG A 68 6.46 2.58 4.01
CA ARG A 68 7.84 2.16 3.75
C ARG A 68 7.90 0.75 3.18
N LEU A 69 7.12 -0.19 3.72
CA LEU A 69 7.04 -1.56 3.20
C LEU A 69 6.54 -1.56 1.75
N ALA A 70 5.44 -0.88 1.45
CA ALA A 70 4.90 -0.79 0.10
C ALA A 70 5.93 -0.21 -0.88
N ARG A 71 6.63 0.87 -0.50
CA ARG A 71 7.69 1.47 -1.33
C ARG A 71 8.90 0.55 -1.51
N ALA A 72 9.27 -0.21 -0.48
CA ALA A 72 10.36 -1.19 -0.54
C ALA A 72 10.00 -2.36 -1.47
N GLU A 73 8.80 -2.91 -1.35
CA GLU A 73 8.25 -3.96 -2.22
C GLU A 73 8.19 -3.48 -3.68
N LEU A 74 7.69 -2.27 -3.92
CA LEU A 74 7.65 -1.69 -5.28
C LEU A 74 9.05 -1.59 -5.93
N ARG A 75 10.10 -1.30 -5.15
CA ARG A 75 11.49 -1.24 -5.68
C ARG A 75 12.01 -2.60 -6.14
N GLN A 76 11.42 -3.71 -5.68
CA GLN A 76 11.78 -5.06 -6.10
C GLN A 76 10.94 -5.56 -7.27
N MET A 77 9.87 -4.85 -7.62
CA MET A 77 8.94 -5.22 -8.68
C MET A 77 9.28 -4.50 -9.99
N GLU A 78 9.04 -5.18 -11.12
CA GLU A 78 9.17 -4.54 -12.45
C GLU A 78 8.05 -3.53 -12.73
N SER A 79 6.90 -3.71 -12.08
CA SER A 79 5.70 -2.90 -12.27
C SER A 79 4.84 -2.90 -11.01
N LYS A 80 4.11 -1.80 -10.77
CA LYS A 80 3.09 -1.68 -9.71
C LYS A 80 1.81 -2.49 -10.00
N GLU A 81 1.70 -3.01 -11.21
CA GLU A 81 0.59 -3.81 -11.70
C GLU A 81 1.10 -5.07 -12.38
N LYS A 82 0.33 -6.16 -12.28
CA LYS A 82 0.52 -7.36 -13.11
C LYS A 82 -0.71 -7.61 -13.97
N HIS A 83 -0.52 -8.35 -15.06
CA HIS A 83 -1.62 -8.79 -15.89
C HIS A 83 -2.54 -9.75 -15.12
N ALA A 84 -3.85 -9.56 -15.24
CA ALA A 84 -4.89 -10.42 -14.68
C ALA A 84 -6.13 -10.34 -15.57
N THR A 85 -6.68 -11.49 -15.93
CA THR A 85 -7.88 -11.57 -16.78
C THR A 85 -9.16 -11.65 -15.96
N ALA A 86 -10.31 -11.51 -16.62
CA ALA A 86 -11.61 -11.78 -16.01
C ALA A 86 -11.69 -13.20 -15.40
N ALA A 87 -11.06 -14.19 -16.05
CA ALA A 87 -11.02 -15.57 -15.54
C ALA A 87 -10.18 -15.69 -14.25
N ASP A 88 -9.08 -14.95 -14.15
CA ASP A 88 -8.25 -14.93 -12.95
C ASP A 88 -8.99 -14.25 -11.79
N MET A 89 -9.69 -13.14 -12.06
CA MET A 89 -10.48 -12.45 -11.04
C MET A 89 -11.70 -13.24 -10.58
N PHE A 90 -12.40 -13.90 -11.50
CA PHE A 90 -13.51 -14.79 -11.15
C PHE A 90 -13.04 -15.97 -10.29
N ARG A 91 -11.83 -16.49 -10.54
CA ARG A 91 -11.18 -17.48 -9.68
C ARG A 91 -10.84 -16.91 -8.31
N SER A 92 -10.26 -15.71 -8.24
CA SER A 92 -9.92 -15.01 -7.00
C SER A 92 -11.12 -14.86 -6.07
N LEU A 93 -12.30 -14.52 -6.61
CA LEU A 93 -13.55 -14.44 -5.84
C LEU A 93 -13.93 -15.75 -5.12
N SER A 94 -13.47 -16.89 -5.61
CA SER A 94 -13.70 -18.20 -4.97
C SER A 94 -12.58 -18.59 -4.01
N GLU A 95 -11.34 -18.16 -4.27
CA GLU A 95 -10.16 -18.55 -3.50
C GLU A 95 -9.89 -17.63 -2.31
N THR A 96 -10.01 -16.32 -2.51
CA THR A 96 -9.68 -15.28 -1.53
C THR A 96 -10.88 -14.43 -1.14
N GLY A 97 -11.99 -14.54 -1.88
CA GLY A 97 -13.22 -13.80 -1.60
C GLY A 97 -13.25 -12.39 -2.18
N GLY A 98 -12.21 -11.94 -2.91
CA GLY A 98 -12.19 -10.58 -3.43
C GLY A 98 -11.08 -10.29 -4.43
N GLY A 99 -10.95 -9.02 -4.78
CA GLY A 99 -9.79 -8.50 -5.48
C GLY A 99 -9.99 -7.13 -6.11
N THR A 100 -8.88 -6.53 -6.54
CA THR A 100 -8.84 -5.21 -7.17
C THR A 100 -8.37 -5.37 -8.60
N TRP A 101 -9.14 -4.93 -9.60
CA TRP A 101 -8.82 -5.20 -11.00
C TRP A 101 -9.33 -4.14 -11.96
N SER A 102 -8.60 -3.92 -13.05
CA SER A 102 -9.01 -3.07 -14.15
C SER A 102 -9.36 -3.94 -15.38
N PRO A 103 -10.67 -4.09 -15.71
CA PRO A 103 -11.11 -4.73 -16.95
C PRO A 103 -10.70 -3.97 -18.23
N ARG A 104 -10.22 -2.72 -18.08
CA ARG A 104 -9.83 -1.86 -19.22
C ARG A 104 -8.56 -2.35 -19.90
N ASN A 105 -7.62 -2.87 -19.11
CA ASN A 105 -6.27 -3.22 -19.52
C ASN A 105 -5.81 -4.55 -18.92
N ASP A 106 -6.73 -5.33 -18.35
CA ASP A 106 -6.47 -6.61 -17.70
C ASP A 106 -5.31 -6.52 -16.70
N ALA A 107 -5.43 -5.63 -15.71
CA ALA A 107 -4.38 -5.36 -14.74
C ALA A 107 -4.89 -5.33 -13.30
N THR A 108 -4.08 -5.83 -12.37
CA THR A 108 -4.34 -5.77 -10.91
C THR A 108 -3.13 -5.16 -10.21
N PRO A 109 -3.32 -4.26 -9.22
CA PRO A 109 -2.22 -3.73 -8.44
C PRO A 109 -1.58 -4.85 -7.60
N VAL A 110 -0.25 -4.82 -7.49
CA VAL A 110 0.52 -5.81 -6.71
C VAL A 110 1.14 -5.25 -5.43
N VAL A 111 0.99 -3.95 -5.22
CA VAL A 111 1.52 -3.23 -4.06
C VAL A 111 0.72 -1.94 -3.84
N GLY A 112 0.66 -1.49 -2.58
CA GLY A 112 -0.09 -0.29 -2.19
C GLY A 112 -1.31 -0.63 -1.34
N PHE A 113 -2.19 0.36 -1.20
CA PHE A 113 -3.33 0.33 -0.31
C PHE A 113 -4.60 0.61 -1.10
N CYS A 114 -5.55 -0.32 -1.07
CA CYS A 114 -6.82 -0.18 -1.77
C CYS A 114 -7.93 0.24 -0.82
N HIS A 115 -8.70 1.24 -1.22
CA HIS A 115 -9.91 1.67 -0.51
C HIS A 115 -10.99 2.13 -1.48
N SER A 116 -12.23 2.26 -1.02
CA SER A 116 -13.40 2.51 -1.90
C SER A 116 -14.12 3.82 -1.56
N PRO A 117 -13.56 5.00 -1.91
CA PRO A 117 -14.05 6.29 -1.40
C PRO A 117 -15.36 6.79 -2.05
N TYR A 118 -16.05 5.94 -2.82
CA TYR A 118 -17.26 6.29 -3.59
C TYR A 118 -18.44 5.36 -3.23
N PRO A 119 -18.99 5.43 -2.01
CA PRO A 119 -20.06 4.54 -1.56
C PRO A 119 -21.32 4.63 -2.43
N GLU A 120 -21.57 5.79 -3.06
CA GLU A 120 -22.69 5.97 -3.99
C GLU A 120 -22.53 5.22 -5.31
N ARG A 121 -21.33 4.70 -5.61
CA ARG A 121 -21.03 3.89 -6.79
C ARG A 121 -21.09 2.40 -6.51
N SER A 122 -21.10 1.99 -5.24
CA SER A 122 -21.18 0.58 -4.85
C SER A 122 -22.47 -0.07 -5.33
N ARG A 123 -22.34 -1.29 -5.85
CA ARG A 123 -23.46 -2.12 -6.31
C ARG A 123 -23.35 -3.51 -5.70
N VAL A 124 -24.49 -4.03 -5.25
CA VAL A 124 -24.60 -5.41 -4.76
C VAL A 124 -25.41 -6.20 -5.78
N VAL A 125 -24.78 -7.23 -6.36
CA VAL A 125 -25.36 -8.07 -7.40
C VAL A 125 -25.35 -9.54 -6.97
N ALA A 126 -26.14 -10.36 -7.65
CA ALA A 126 -26.01 -11.81 -7.49
C ALA A 126 -24.65 -12.27 -8.02
N MET A 127 -24.03 -13.25 -7.36
CA MET A 127 -22.77 -13.82 -7.84
C MET A 127 -22.95 -14.38 -9.26
N PRO A 128 -22.10 -14.00 -10.23
CA PRO A 128 -22.16 -14.56 -11.58
C PRO A 128 -21.87 -16.07 -11.56
N SER A 129 -22.61 -16.85 -12.34
CA SER A 129 -22.44 -18.30 -12.42
C SER A 129 -21.31 -18.73 -13.37
N THR A 130 -20.87 -17.84 -14.26
CA THR A 130 -19.86 -18.12 -15.27
C THR A 130 -18.88 -16.96 -15.42
N THR A 131 -17.69 -17.25 -15.97
CA THR A 131 -16.71 -16.22 -16.32
C THR A 131 -17.26 -15.21 -17.33
N ASP A 132 -18.08 -15.65 -18.29
CA ASP A 132 -18.67 -14.76 -19.30
C ASP A 132 -19.69 -13.80 -18.69
N ASP A 133 -20.51 -14.27 -17.75
CA ASP A 133 -21.42 -13.41 -16.99
C ASP A 133 -20.66 -12.40 -16.14
N PHE A 134 -19.56 -12.83 -15.50
CA PHE A 134 -18.69 -11.96 -14.73
C PHE A 134 -18.01 -10.90 -15.61
N ALA A 135 -17.51 -11.29 -16.79
CA ALA A 135 -16.89 -10.36 -17.74
C ALA A 135 -17.90 -9.32 -18.24
N ARG A 136 -19.12 -9.74 -18.60
CA ARG A 136 -20.21 -8.84 -19.01
C ARG A 136 -20.58 -7.85 -17.92
N LEU A 137 -20.77 -8.34 -16.69
CA LEU A 137 -21.06 -7.51 -15.52
C LEU A 137 -19.95 -6.48 -15.27
N SER A 138 -18.69 -6.91 -15.33
CA SER A 138 -17.52 -6.05 -15.09
C SER A 138 -17.41 -4.96 -16.16
N MET A 139 -17.67 -5.28 -17.42
CA MET A 139 -17.68 -4.32 -18.52
C MET A 139 -18.84 -3.32 -18.43
N GLU A 140 -20.03 -3.77 -18.02
CA GLU A 140 -21.18 -2.88 -17.76
C GLU A 140 -20.85 -1.89 -16.64
N TYR A 141 -20.33 -2.39 -15.51
CA TYR A 141 -19.91 -1.54 -14.39
C TYR A 141 -18.81 -0.54 -14.78
N LEU A 142 -17.84 -0.97 -15.60
CA LEU A 142 -16.79 -0.11 -16.15
C LEU A 142 -17.37 1.03 -16.98
N MET A 143 -18.35 0.76 -17.85
CA MET A 143 -18.96 1.77 -18.70
C MET A 143 -19.79 2.78 -17.91
N ASP A 144 -20.55 2.29 -16.92
CA ASP A 144 -21.39 3.15 -16.06
C ASP A 144 -20.58 4.09 -15.16
N ASN A 145 -19.36 3.69 -14.79
CA ASN A 145 -18.47 4.45 -13.91
C ASN A 145 -17.21 4.92 -14.64
N ARG A 146 -17.28 5.09 -15.97
CA ARG A 146 -16.14 5.45 -16.81
C ARG A 146 -15.47 6.76 -16.36
N ASP A 147 -16.22 7.71 -15.82
CA ASP A 147 -15.71 8.97 -15.27
C ASP A 147 -14.67 8.77 -14.15
N LEU A 148 -14.79 7.68 -13.40
CA LEU A 148 -13.85 7.31 -12.35
C LEU A 148 -12.88 6.21 -12.78
N LEU A 149 -13.39 5.15 -13.42
CA LEU A 149 -12.60 3.98 -13.81
C LEU A 149 -11.74 4.18 -15.06
N SER A 150 -11.75 5.37 -15.67
CA SER A 150 -10.74 5.75 -16.67
C SER A 150 -9.50 6.40 -16.06
N LYS A 151 -9.54 6.78 -14.77
CA LYS A 151 -8.41 7.42 -14.09
C LYS A 151 -7.36 6.38 -13.71
N ASP A 152 -6.11 6.77 -13.74
CA ASP A 152 -5.01 5.95 -13.25
C ASP A 152 -5.10 5.83 -11.73
N GLY A 153 -4.78 4.65 -11.19
CA GLY A 153 -4.94 4.37 -9.76
C GLY A 153 -6.36 3.98 -9.34
N ASN A 154 -7.33 4.04 -10.25
CA ASN A 154 -8.69 3.57 -10.01
C ASN A 154 -8.95 2.20 -10.65
N TYR A 155 -9.62 1.34 -9.90
CA TYR A 155 -9.88 -0.06 -10.24
C TYR A 155 -11.31 -0.43 -9.85
N LEU A 156 -11.76 -1.55 -10.38
CA LEU A 156 -12.97 -2.22 -9.94
C LEU A 156 -12.61 -3.04 -8.69
N GLY A 157 -13.22 -2.70 -7.55
CA GLY A 157 -13.10 -3.46 -6.32
C GLY A 157 -14.19 -4.54 -6.28
N LEU A 158 -13.79 -5.73 -5.83
CA LEU A 158 -14.63 -6.92 -5.81
C LEU A 158 -14.57 -7.55 -4.42
N TRP A 159 -15.74 -7.84 -3.86
CA TRP A 159 -15.85 -8.61 -2.63
C TRP A 159 -17.06 -9.54 -2.67
N ARG A 160 -16.81 -10.84 -2.50
CA ARG A 160 -17.85 -11.84 -2.33
C ARG A 160 -18.13 -12.00 -0.84
N ASN A 161 -19.33 -11.62 -0.43
CA ASN A 161 -19.77 -11.86 0.93
C ASN A 161 -20.23 -13.32 1.07
N PRO A 162 -19.54 -14.16 1.87
CA PRO A 162 -19.90 -15.56 2.03
C PRO A 162 -21.22 -15.78 2.78
N ALA A 163 -21.74 -14.77 3.49
CA ALA A 163 -22.97 -14.90 4.27
C ALA A 163 -24.24 -14.86 3.41
N ASP A 164 -24.23 -14.09 2.32
CA ASP A 164 -25.39 -13.92 1.43
C ASP A 164 -25.12 -14.36 -0.03
N ASP A 165 -23.90 -14.81 -0.32
CA ASP A 165 -23.40 -15.18 -1.65
C ASP A 165 -23.61 -14.08 -2.71
N ARG A 166 -23.49 -12.82 -2.27
CA ARG A 166 -23.59 -11.65 -3.15
C ARG A 166 -22.21 -11.09 -3.46
N LEU A 167 -22.11 -10.54 -4.66
CA LEU A 167 -20.93 -9.82 -5.09
C LEU A 167 -21.14 -8.32 -4.88
N TYR A 168 -20.25 -7.73 -4.11
CA TYR A 168 -20.12 -6.31 -3.90
C TYR A 168 -19.10 -5.80 -4.92
N VAL A 169 -19.52 -4.80 -5.70
CA VAL A 169 -18.70 -4.18 -6.74
C VAL A 169 -18.65 -2.69 -6.47
N ASP A 170 -17.45 -2.14 -6.39
CA ASP A 170 -17.23 -0.72 -6.13
C ASP A 170 -16.12 -0.12 -7.00
N VAL A 171 -15.93 1.19 -6.88
CA VAL A 171 -14.74 1.87 -7.40
C VAL A 171 -13.70 1.91 -6.29
N SER A 172 -12.63 1.15 -6.48
CA SER A 172 -11.49 1.11 -5.58
C SER A 172 -10.37 2.02 -6.10
N VAL A 173 -9.67 2.68 -5.19
CA VAL A 173 -8.50 3.53 -5.45
C VAL A 173 -7.30 2.86 -4.79
N CYS A 174 -6.19 2.74 -5.52
CA CYS A 174 -4.93 2.21 -4.99
C CYS A 174 -3.87 3.32 -4.91
N ASP A 175 -3.45 3.62 -3.67
CA ASP A 175 -2.42 4.61 -3.38
C ASP A 175 -1.24 3.99 -2.63
N MET A 176 -0.11 4.69 -2.64
CA MET A 176 1.14 4.22 -2.03
C MET A 176 1.39 4.78 -0.62
N ASP A 177 0.51 5.64 -0.12
CA ASP A 177 0.64 6.27 1.18
C ASP A 177 -0.51 5.86 2.09
N ALA A 178 -0.22 5.06 3.12
CA ALA A 178 -1.24 4.54 4.02
C ALA A 178 -1.91 5.65 4.85
N HIS A 179 -1.19 6.75 5.11
CA HIS A 179 -1.74 7.85 5.89
C HIS A 179 -2.83 8.59 5.10
N ASP A 180 -2.53 8.92 3.84
CA ASP A 180 -3.50 9.58 2.95
C ASP A 180 -4.74 8.68 2.72
N VAL A 181 -4.52 7.36 2.57
CA VAL A 181 -5.60 6.38 2.44
C VAL A 181 -6.45 6.29 3.70
N ARG A 182 -5.84 6.25 4.89
CA ARG A 182 -6.57 6.28 6.16
C ARG A 182 -7.42 7.53 6.29
N ASP A 183 -6.87 8.70 5.98
CA ASP A 183 -7.59 9.97 6.02
C ASP A 183 -8.77 9.97 5.05
N ALA A 184 -8.61 9.40 3.86
CA ALA A 184 -9.69 9.22 2.90
C ALA A 184 -10.77 8.26 3.44
N CYS A 185 -10.39 7.11 3.99
CA CYS A 185 -11.33 6.17 4.62
C CYS A 185 -12.11 6.82 5.75
N ALA A 186 -11.45 7.54 6.65
CA ALA A 186 -12.10 8.22 7.77
C ALA A 186 -13.09 9.30 7.29
N LYS A 187 -12.72 10.07 6.27
CA LYS A 187 -13.58 11.08 5.66
C LYS A 187 -14.84 10.48 5.02
N HIS A 188 -14.74 9.27 4.48
CA HIS A 188 -15.82 8.57 3.81
C HIS A 188 -16.51 7.50 4.68
N ASP A 189 -16.24 7.52 6.00
CA ASP A 189 -16.81 6.60 6.98
C ASP A 189 -16.65 5.11 6.58
N GLN A 190 -15.46 4.75 6.09
CA GLN A 190 -15.11 3.37 5.72
C GLN A 190 -14.58 2.57 6.91
N ILE A 191 -14.84 1.26 6.91
CA ILE A 191 -14.42 0.37 8.00
C ILE A 191 -12.91 0.15 7.97
N ALA A 192 -12.35 -0.08 6.78
CA ALA A 192 -10.96 -0.47 6.59
C ALA A 192 -10.43 -0.10 5.20
N PHE A 193 -9.13 -0.27 5.00
CA PHE A 193 -8.50 -0.38 3.68
C PHE A 193 -7.73 -1.69 3.56
N TRP A 194 -7.47 -2.14 2.34
CA TRP A 194 -6.71 -3.35 2.05
C TRP A 194 -5.23 -3.03 1.84
N ASP A 195 -4.35 -3.68 2.60
CA ASP A 195 -2.90 -3.65 2.45
C ASP A 195 -2.45 -4.81 1.54
N ILE A 196 -2.09 -4.50 0.29
CA ILE A 196 -1.80 -5.54 -0.72
C ILE A 196 -0.57 -6.37 -0.33
N GLN A 197 0.49 -5.72 0.14
CA GLN A 197 1.75 -6.38 0.45
C GLN A 197 1.67 -7.30 1.67
N LEU A 198 0.76 -7.04 2.61
CA LEU A 198 0.52 -7.92 3.75
C LEU A 198 -0.66 -8.86 3.54
N GLY A 199 -1.52 -8.58 2.56
CA GLY A 199 -2.72 -9.37 2.28
C GLY A 199 -3.71 -9.31 3.44
N GLU A 200 -3.87 -8.12 4.03
CA GLU A 200 -4.72 -7.93 5.21
C GLU A 200 -5.54 -6.64 5.12
N GLU A 201 -6.66 -6.63 5.84
CA GLU A 201 -7.45 -5.43 6.11
C GLU A 201 -6.81 -4.65 7.26
N VAL A 202 -6.76 -3.32 7.12
CA VAL A 202 -6.32 -2.40 8.17
C VAL A 202 -7.53 -1.60 8.63
N ILE A 203 -7.96 -1.84 9.87
CA ILE A 203 -9.16 -1.22 10.42
C ILE A 203 -8.92 0.28 10.65
N VAL A 204 -9.84 1.10 10.12
CA VAL A 204 -9.86 2.56 10.28
C VAL A 204 -10.90 2.95 11.32
N ASN A 205 -12.14 2.50 11.13
CA ASN A 205 -13.24 2.76 12.04
C ASN A 205 -14.19 1.55 12.09
N PRO A 206 -14.12 0.69 13.12
CA PRO A 206 -15.01 -0.48 13.22
C PRO A 206 -16.49 -0.10 13.40
N ASP A 207 -16.78 1.15 13.80
CA ASP A 207 -18.13 1.66 14.01
C ASP A 207 -18.70 2.41 12.79
N ALA A 208 -17.99 2.39 11.65
CA ALA A 208 -18.45 2.96 10.40
C ALA A 208 -19.85 2.43 10.02
N ARG A 209 -20.72 3.32 9.53
CA ARG A 209 -22.14 3.02 9.29
C ARG A 209 -22.56 3.20 7.83
N SER A 210 -21.72 3.82 7.02
CA SER A 210 -22.11 4.26 5.68
C SER A 210 -21.11 3.94 4.58
N GLY A 211 -19.81 3.82 4.88
CA GLY A 211 -18.81 3.26 3.99
C GLY A 211 -18.66 1.76 4.19
N GLN A 212 -18.34 1.04 3.11
CA GLN A 212 -17.80 -0.32 3.17
C GLN A 212 -16.30 -0.23 3.48
#